data_AF-A0A6A5S8M6-F1
#
_entry.id   AF-A0A6A5S8M6-F1
#
_cell.length_a   1.000
_cell.length_b   1.000
_cell.length_c   1.000
_cell.angle_alpha   90.00
_cell.angle_beta   90.00
_cell.angle_gamma   90.00
#
_symmetry.space_group_name_H-M   'P 1'
#
loop_
_entity.id
_entity.type
_entity.pdbx_description
1 polymer ?
#
loop_
_entity_poly.entity_id
_entity_poly.type
_entity_poly.pdbx_seq_one_letter_code
_entity_poly.pdbx_strand_id
1 'polypeptide(L)'
;NPQPSIEVTPDVALKRKQLIDNTADDPTPPAPAKKPKPDPEASTTVTPKPATKHGSIPTAKALSVKSILVPRGERTRANVGQKDDSLLRMVCDCSLTGKVTELHFRKIPHSMIDWNSAYHISKINAWRNQIYGRAGQKAKSVTMWHELEELWFELYFHLSIAEARSRGILLPTAKQIRDAFNETFVGQVLQGKHGDDLAVRTERQSNAFASKFNRMFPQLRERLNKCVFGKSGDVFVPKISFGMMHRYKAMKAKLAAKGIKNKSEDSENTEEWQQFLAHFTDDKDAEAKQETKE
;
A
#
# COMPACT_ATOMS: atom_id res chain seq x y z
N ASN A 1 -38.90 26.72 -44.04
CA ASN A 1 -39.34 25.32 -44.23
C ASN A 1 -38.38 24.39 -43.49
N PRO A 2 -38.90 23.41 -42.75
CA PRO A 2 -39.06 23.56 -41.30
C PRO A 2 -38.12 22.66 -40.45
N GLN A 3 -38.05 23.01 -39.17
CA GLN A 3 -37.53 22.19 -38.06
C GLN A 3 -38.23 20.84 -37.96
N PRO A 4 -37.61 19.86 -37.29
CA PRO A 4 -38.33 18.91 -36.45
C PRO A 4 -38.25 19.33 -34.97
N SER A 5 -39.40 19.72 -34.45
CA SER A 5 -39.79 19.70 -33.04
C SER A 5 -40.07 18.26 -32.58
N ILE A 6 -40.46 18.10 -31.29
CA ILE A 6 -41.08 16.93 -30.62
C ILE A 6 -40.04 16.11 -29.82
N GLU A 7 -40.17 15.80 -28.52
CA GLU A 7 -41.19 16.05 -27.50
C GLU A 7 -40.54 15.94 -26.12
N VAL A 8 -41.02 16.76 -25.18
CA VAL A 8 -40.79 16.61 -23.75
C VAL A 8 -41.97 15.82 -23.18
N THR A 9 -41.70 14.72 -22.48
CA THR A 9 -42.68 14.10 -21.57
C THR A 9 -42.24 14.27 -20.12
N PRO A 10 -43.09 14.81 -19.24
CA PRO A 10 -42.83 14.92 -17.82
C PRO A 10 -43.45 13.77 -17.01
N ASP A 11 -42.80 13.47 -15.89
CA ASP A 11 -43.35 13.25 -14.54
C ASP A 11 -44.47 12.21 -14.32
N VAL A 12 -44.17 11.19 -13.50
CA VAL A 12 -45.16 10.54 -12.62
C VAL A 12 -44.55 10.32 -11.25
N ALA A 13 -45.07 11.11 -10.30
CA ALA A 13 -44.82 11.04 -8.88
C ALA A 13 -45.65 9.96 -8.17
N LEU A 14 -45.02 9.35 -7.15
CA LEU A 14 -45.50 9.02 -5.79
C LEU A 14 -46.94 8.49 -5.53
N LYS A 15 -47.00 7.34 -4.83
CA LYS A 15 -47.93 6.93 -3.74
C LYS A 15 -47.43 5.57 -3.21
N ARG A 16 -46.92 5.36 -1.98
CA ARG A 16 -47.34 5.56 -0.57
C ARG A 16 -48.50 4.65 -0.09
N LYS A 17 -48.25 4.00 1.07
CA LYS A 17 -49.09 3.15 1.98
C LYS A 17 -48.86 1.63 1.82
N GLN A 18 -48.79 0.76 2.83
CA GLN A 18 -49.05 0.75 4.31
C GLN A 18 -48.43 -0.59 4.82
N LEU A 19 -47.53 -0.65 5.82
CA LEU A 19 -47.74 -0.97 7.26
C LEU A 19 -49.01 -1.77 7.63
N ILE A 20 -48.87 -3.00 8.19
CA ILE A 20 -49.39 -3.62 9.46
C ILE A 20 -48.76 -5.05 9.55
N ASP A 21 -47.88 -5.43 10.49
CA ASP A 21 -47.97 -5.75 11.94
C ASP A 21 -48.62 -7.11 12.30
N ASN A 22 -47.88 -7.94 13.06
CA ASN A 22 -48.31 -9.00 14.01
C ASN A 22 -47.10 -9.84 14.52
N THR A 23 -46.45 -9.40 15.61
CA THR A 23 -46.62 -9.86 17.03
C THR A 23 -47.11 -11.33 17.21
N ALA A 24 -46.65 -12.21 18.12
CA ALA A 24 -45.66 -12.25 19.22
C ALA A 24 -45.47 -13.73 19.68
N ASP A 25 -44.69 -13.89 20.77
CA ASP A 25 -44.53 -15.01 21.73
C ASP A 25 -43.32 -15.93 21.47
N ASP A 26 -42.12 -15.67 22.05
CA ASP A 26 -41.66 -15.88 23.47
C ASP A 26 -41.59 -17.40 23.83
N PRO A 27 -40.69 -17.94 24.70
CA PRO A 27 -39.65 -17.33 25.53
C PRO A 27 -38.25 -17.98 25.50
N THR A 28 -37.27 -17.22 26.00
CA THR A 28 -35.98 -17.72 26.52
C THR A 28 -36.18 -18.37 27.89
N PRO A 29 -35.44 -19.45 28.24
CA PRO A 29 -34.66 -19.39 29.50
C PRO A 29 -33.33 -20.22 29.37
N PRO A 30 -32.52 -20.39 30.44
CA PRO A 30 -31.37 -19.56 30.74
C PRO A 30 -30.04 -20.35 30.78
N ALA A 31 -28.93 -19.62 30.89
CA ALA A 31 -27.60 -20.16 31.16
C ALA A 31 -27.51 -20.91 32.51
N PRO A 32 -26.72 -21.98 32.63
CA PRO A 32 -26.24 -22.46 33.91
C PRO A 32 -24.80 -21.99 34.19
N ALA A 33 -24.64 -21.29 35.31
CA ALA A 33 -23.37 -20.95 35.91
C ALA A 33 -22.83 -22.07 36.83
N LYS A 34 -21.50 -22.00 37.06
CA LYS A 34 -20.68 -22.59 38.14
C LYS A 34 -20.15 -24.03 37.95
N LYS A 35 -18.82 -24.14 37.91
CA LYS A 35 -18.05 -24.53 39.12
C LYS A 35 -16.54 -24.20 38.98
N PRO A 36 -15.92 -23.59 40.00
CA PRO A 36 -14.48 -23.37 40.09
C PRO A 36 -13.76 -24.66 40.51
N LYS A 37 -12.54 -24.86 39.99
CA LYS A 37 -11.66 -26.00 40.32
C LYS A 37 -10.75 -25.61 41.50
N PRO A 38 -10.53 -26.50 42.48
CA PRO A 38 -9.83 -26.18 43.73
C PRO A 38 -8.31 -26.14 43.58
N ASP A 39 -7.69 -25.25 44.34
CA ASP A 39 -6.28 -25.29 44.73
C ASP A 39 -5.99 -26.47 45.67
N PRO A 40 -4.78 -27.04 45.63
CA PRO A 40 -4.16 -27.65 46.78
C PRO A 40 -3.04 -26.77 47.34
N GLU A 41 -3.15 -26.49 48.64
CA GLU A 41 -2.13 -25.90 49.48
C GLU A 41 -0.81 -26.70 49.50
N ALA A 42 0.24 -25.92 49.71
CA ALA A 42 1.57 -26.20 50.23
C ALA A 42 1.91 -27.62 50.75
N SER A 43 3.05 -28.12 50.27
CA SER A 43 4.02 -28.77 51.16
C SER A 43 5.45 -28.38 50.78
N THR A 44 6.13 -27.82 51.77
CA THR A 44 7.50 -27.34 51.84
C THR A 44 8.51 -28.49 51.66
N THR A 45 9.51 -28.35 50.79
CA THR A 45 10.89 -28.81 51.09
C THR A 45 11.91 -28.06 50.23
N VAL A 46 12.95 -27.60 50.92
CA VAL A 46 14.04 -26.73 50.48
C VAL A 46 15.09 -27.53 49.70
N THR A 47 15.57 -27.03 48.55
CA THR A 47 16.96 -27.26 48.10
C THR A 47 17.38 -26.19 47.08
N PRO A 48 18.45 -25.41 47.33
CA PRO A 48 18.88 -24.35 46.42
C PRO A 48 19.69 -24.93 45.26
N LYS A 49 19.22 -24.69 44.02
CA LYS A 49 19.93 -25.02 42.78
C LYS A 49 20.57 -23.73 42.21
N PRO A 50 21.85 -23.75 41.81
CA PRO A 50 22.58 -22.54 41.46
C PRO A 50 22.07 -21.86 40.18
N ALA A 51 22.02 -20.53 40.24
CA ALA A 51 21.59 -19.63 39.20
C ALA A 51 22.35 -19.87 37.89
N THR A 52 21.65 -20.41 36.89
CA THR A 52 22.16 -20.47 35.52
C THR A 52 21.86 -19.12 34.87
N LYS A 53 22.92 -18.35 34.62
CA LYS A 53 22.86 -17.10 33.86
C LYS A 53 22.25 -17.39 32.49
N HIS A 54 21.03 -16.91 32.23
CA HIS A 54 20.49 -16.82 30.87
C HIS A 54 21.30 -15.79 30.10
N GLY A 55 22.43 -16.23 29.53
CA GLY A 55 23.09 -15.54 28.44
C GLY A 55 22.09 -15.50 27.28
N SER A 56 21.62 -14.32 26.94
CA SER A 56 20.90 -14.05 25.71
C SER A 56 21.79 -14.46 24.54
N ILE A 57 21.52 -15.64 23.96
CA ILE A 57 22.12 -16.06 22.71
C ILE A 57 21.72 -15.00 21.68
N PRO A 58 22.66 -14.27 21.06
CA PRO A 58 22.33 -13.38 19.98
C PRO A 58 21.76 -14.25 18.85
N THR A 59 20.50 -14.02 18.50
CA THR A 59 19.86 -14.59 17.31
C THR A 59 20.74 -14.27 16.11
N ALA A 60 21.57 -15.25 15.73
CA ALA A 60 22.37 -15.19 14.53
C ALA A 60 21.40 -14.98 13.38
N LYS A 61 21.58 -13.87 12.65
CA LYS A 61 20.90 -13.61 11.39
C LYS A 61 21.17 -14.83 10.51
N ALA A 62 20.15 -15.68 10.32
CA ALA A 62 20.26 -16.85 9.47
C ALA A 62 20.71 -16.38 8.07
N LEU A 63 21.97 -16.66 7.74
CA LEU A 63 22.49 -16.45 6.40
C LEU A 63 21.59 -17.26 5.47
N SER A 64 20.82 -16.57 4.64
CA SER A 64 19.94 -17.23 3.69
C SER A 64 20.81 -17.99 2.70
N VAL A 65 20.96 -19.30 2.91
CA VAL A 65 21.65 -20.18 1.96
C VAL A 65 20.85 -20.12 0.66
N LYS A 66 21.39 -19.43 -0.34
CA LYS A 66 20.81 -19.37 -1.68
C LYS A 66 20.77 -20.79 -2.21
N SER A 67 19.64 -21.20 -2.79
CA SER A 67 19.56 -22.52 -3.39
C SER A 67 20.52 -22.61 -4.56
N ILE A 68 21.13 -23.78 -4.67
CA ILE A 68 22.08 -24.14 -5.74
C ILE A 68 21.35 -24.32 -7.08
N LEU A 69 20.02 -24.51 -7.08
CA LEU A 69 19.25 -24.70 -8.30
C LEU A 69 18.68 -23.36 -8.80
N VAL A 70 19.01 -23.00 -10.03
CA VAL A 70 18.57 -21.77 -10.69
C VAL A 70 17.66 -22.13 -11.88
N PRO A 71 16.38 -21.71 -11.87
CA PRO A 71 15.47 -21.93 -13.00
C PRO A 71 16.00 -21.34 -14.30
N ARG A 72 15.87 -22.10 -15.39
CA ARG A 72 16.22 -21.71 -16.74
C ARG A 72 15.02 -21.04 -17.44
N GLY A 73 15.31 -20.00 -18.21
CA GLY A 73 14.30 -19.30 -19.01
C GLY A 73 13.53 -18.21 -18.25
N GLU A 74 12.56 -17.62 -18.94
CA GLU A 74 11.75 -16.55 -18.39
C GLU A 74 10.75 -17.05 -17.35
N ARG A 75 10.33 -16.14 -16.46
CA ARG A 75 9.36 -16.46 -15.43
C ARG A 75 7.96 -16.55 -16.03
N THR A 76 7.46 -17.76 -16.20
CA THR A 76 6.09 -18.02 -16.63
C THR A 76 5.15 -18.33 -15.45
N ARG A 77 3.88 -17.94 -15.58
CA ARG A 77 2.80 -18.20 -14.62
C ARG A 77 1.66 -18.92 -15.31
N ALA A 78 1.00 -19.81 -14.57
CA ALA A 78 -0.23 -20.45 -15.01
C ALA A 78 -1.41 -19.47 -14.87
N ASN A 79 -2.29 -19.46 -15.88
CA ASN A 79 -3.51 -18.66 -15.91
C ASN A 79 -4.73 -19.57 -15.79
N VAL A 80 -5.78 -19.08 -15.15
CA VAL A 80 -7.06 -19.79 -15.07
C VAL A 80 -7.65 -19.91 -16.47
N GLY A 81 -8.10 -21.11 -16.84
CA GLY A 81 -8.68 -21.42 -18.14
C GLY A 81 -7.69 -21.74 -19.25
N GLN A 82 -6.37 -21.58 -19.01
CA GLN A 82 -5.34 -21.86 -20.00
C GLN A 82 -4.55 -23.11 -19.61
N LYS A 83 -4.80 -24.22 -20.29
CA LYS A 83 -4.07 -25.47 -20.09
C LYS A 83 -2.66 -25.38 -20.70
N ASP A 84 -1.63 -25.49 -19.85
CA ASP A 84 -0.24 -25.55 -20.28
C ASP A 84 0.57 -26.50 -19.38
N ASP A 85 0.63 -27.77 -19.80
CA ASP A 85 1.30 -28.84 -19.03
C ASP A 85 2.82 -28.60 -18.86
N SER A 86 3.43 -27.72 -19.66
CA SER A 86 4.84 -27.34 -19.49
C SER A 86 5.10 -26.61 -18.17
N LEU A 87 4.08 -25.94 -17.61
CA LEU A 87 4.18 -25.21 -16.35
C LEU A 87 4.24 -26.12 -15.12
N LEU A 88 3.95 -27.41 -15.28
CA LEU A 88 4.08 -28.44 -14.26
C LEU A 88 5.52 -28.95 -14.12
N ARG A 89 6.43 -28.47 -14.98
CA ARG A 89 7.85 -28.80 -14.99
C ARG A 89 8.69 -27.53 -14.96
N MET A 90 9.91 -27.64 -14.46
CA MET A 90 10.86 -26.54 -14.42
C MET A 90 12.27 -27.09 -14.55
N VAL A 91 12.94 -26.69 -15.64
CA VAL A 91 14.34 -27.00 -15.87
C VAL A 91 15.19 -26.00 -15.06
N CYS A 92 16.13 -26.51 -14.28
CA CYS A 92 17.00 -25.74 -13.40
C CYS A 92 18.46 -26.15 -13.61
N ASP A 93 19.35 -25.17 -13.63
CA ASP A 93 20.79 -25.37 -13.65
C ASP A 93 21.33 -25.38 -12.21
N CYS A 94 22.15 -26.39 -11.89
CA CYS A 94 22.83 -26.48 -10.61
C CYS A 94 24.07 -25.59 -10.61
N SER A 95 24.06 -24.48 -9.89
CA SER A 95 25.12 -23.46 -9.89
C SER A 95 26.48 -23.98 -9.41
N LEU A 96 26.52 -25.09 -8.67
CA LEU A 96 27.76 -25.73 -8.20
C LEU A 96 28.34 -26.72 -9.20
N THR A 97 27.48 -27.48 -9.89
CA THR A 97 27.93 -28.62 -10.72
C THR A 97 27.73 -28.40 -12.22
N GLY A 98 27.03 -27.34 -12.62
CA GLY A 98 26.61 -27.08 -14.00
C GLY A 98 25.58 -28.06 -14.55
N LYS A 99 25.13 -29.06 -13.77
CA LYS A 99 24.18 -30.07 -14.23
C LYS A 99 22.77 -29.49 -14.34
N VAL A 100 22.09 -29.87 -15.42
CA VAL A 100 20.68 -29.56 -15.65
C VAL A 100 19.82 -30.57 -14.90
N THR A 101 18.83 -30.07 -14.16
CA THR A 101 17.88 -30.88 -13.39
C THR A 101 16.46 -30.44 -13.69
N GLU A 102 15.53 -31.39 -13.79
CA GLU A 102 14.12 -31.09 -14.03
C GLU A 102 13.28 -31.33 -12.76
N LEU A 103 12.66 -30.26 -12.28
CA LEU A 103 11.75 -30.30 -11.13
C LEU A 103 10.30 -30.44 -11.60
N HIS A 104 9.53 -31.22 -10.87
CA HIS A 104 8.14 -31.54 -11.21
C HIS A 104 7.18 -31.09 -10.12
N PHE A 105 6.01 -30.59 -10.52
CA PHE A 105 4.91 -30.30 -9.62
C PHE A 105 4.30 -31.62 -9.13
N ARG A 106 4.27 -31.82 -7.81
CA ARG A 106 3.81 -33.08 -7.16
C ARG A 106 2.65 -32.90 -6.18
N LYS A 107 2.19 -31.67 -5.93
CA LYS A 107 1.16 -31.43 -4.91
C LYS A 107 -0.24 -31.94 -5.31
N ILE A 108 -0.51 -31.98 -6.61
CA ILE A 108 -1.76 -32.49 -7.17
C ILE A 108 -1.36 -33.45 -8.30
N PRO A 109 -1.91 -34.69 -8.35
CA PRO A 109 -1.68 -35.60 -9.47
C PRO A 109 -2.06 -34.94 -10.80
N HIS A 110 -1.24 -35.11 -11.84
CA HIS A 110 -1.42 -34.39 -13.11
C HIS A 110 -2.78 -34.63 -13.77
N SER A 111 -3.35 -35.83 -13.60
CA SER A 111 -4.68 -36.18 -14.09
C SER A 111 -5.83 -35.46 -13.37
N MET A 112 -5.61 -34.94 -12.15
CA MET A 112 -6.61 -34.25 -11.34
C MET A 112 -6.51 -32.72 -11.44
N ILE A 113 -5.57 -32.20 -12.23
CA ILE A 113 -5.40 -30.76 -12.38
C ILE A 113 -6.49 -30.21 -13.30
N ASP A 114 -7.51 -29.63 -12.68
CA ASP A 114 -8.43 -28.72 -13.34
C ASP A 114 -7.77 -27.35 -13.56
N TRP A 115 -7.60 -26.96 -14.83
CA TRP A 115 -7.03 -25.68 -15.25
C TRP A 115 -8.02 -24.50 -15.15
N ASN A 116 -9.32 -24.77 -14.98
CA ASN A 116 -10.33 -23.75 -14.69
C ASN A 116 -10.42 -23.42 -13.19
N SER A 117 -9.84 -24.25 -12.33
CA SER A 117 -9.83 -24.04 -10.89
C SER A 117 -8.77 -23.03 -10.46
N ALA A 118 -9.20 -21.86 -9.97
CA ALA A 118 -8.30 -20.86 -9.38
C ALA A 118 -7.45 -21.42 -8.23
N TYR A 119 -7.98 -22.41 -7.49
CA TYR A 119 -7.26 -23.09 -6.43
C TYR A 119 -6.06 -23.89 -6.98
N HIS A 120 -6.23 -24.70 -8.02
CA HIS A 120 -5.14 -25.47 -8.63
C HIS A 120 -4.06 -24.56 -9.22
N ILE A 121 -4.47 -23.54 -9.98
CA ILE A 121 -3.57 -22.56 -10.58
C ILE A 121 -2.75 -21.83 -9.51
N SER A 122 -3.37 -21.47 -8.38
CA SER A 122 -2.68 -20.90 -7.23
C SER A 122 -1.61 -21.84 -6.65
N LYS A 123 -1.89 -23.14 -6.53
CA LYS A 123 -0.91 -24.13 -6.03
C LYS A 123 0.27 -24.31 -6.99
N ILE A 124 0.02 -24.35 -8.30
CA ILE A 124 1.07 -24.42 -9.34
C ILE A 124 1.96 -23.18 -9.26
N ASN A 125 1.35 -21.99 -9.28
CA ASN A 125 2.07 -20.72 -9.19
C ASN A 125 2.86 -20.58 -7.88
N ALA A 126 2.31 -21.03 -6.75
CA ALA A 126 3.00 -21.04 -5.47
C ALA A 126 4.26 -21.92 -5.50
N TRP A 127 4.17 -23.13 -6.08
CA TRP A 127 5.31 -24.02 -6.26
C TRP A 127 6.39 -23.39 -7.15
N ARG A 128 6.03 -22.86 -8.32
CA ARG A 128 6.97 -22.15 -9.21
C ARG A 128 7.63 -20.98 -8.48
N ASN A 129 6.84 -20.15 -7.79
CA ASN A 129 7.33 -19.01 -7.02
C ASN A 129 8.31 -19.41 -5.91
N GLN A 130 8.11 -20.57 -5.27
CA GLN A 130 9.02 -21.10 -4.26
C GLN A 130 10.39 -21.46 -4.87
N ILE A 131 10.41 -22.08 -6.05
CA ILE A 131 11.66 -22.41 -6.75
C ILE A 131 12.39 -21.11 -7.15
N TYR A 132 11.71 -20.19 -7.82
CA TYR A 132 12.26 -18.88 -8.17
C TYR A 132 12.78 -18.12 -6.93
N GLY A 133 12.02 -18.14 -5.83
CA GLY A 133 12.38 -17.48 -4.58
C GLY A 133 13.64 -18.06 -3.94
N ARG A 134 13.78 -19.39 -3.94
CA ARG A 134 14.96 -20.12 -3.45
C ARG A 134 16.21 -19.83 -4.27
N ALA A 135 16.06 -19.64 -5.58
CA ALA A 135 17.13 -19.22 -6.49
C ALA A 135 17.48 -17.72 -6.37
N GLY A 136 16.79 -16.96 -5.52
CA GLY A 136 16.95 -15.51 -5.42
C GLY A 136 16.34 -14.72 -6.57
N GLN A 137 15.64 -15.37 -7.51
CA GLN A 137 14.91 -14.77 -8.61
C GLN A 137 13.52 -14.30 -8.15
N LYS A 138 13.48 -13.30 -7.26
CA LYS A 138 12.21 -12.70 -6.81
C LYS A 138 11.47 -12.09 -8.01
N ALA A 139 10.15 -12.24 -8.06
CA ALA A 139 9.33 -11.58 -9.09
C ALA A 139 9.53 -10.09 -8.90
N LYS A 140 10.15 -9.44 -9.88
CA LYS A 140 10.12 -7.98 -9.95
C LYS A 140 8.73 -7.63 -10.46
N SER A 141 7.80 -7.34 -9.55
CA SER A 141 6.61 -6.60 -9.95
C SER A 141 7.07 -5.19 -10.31
N VAL A 142 7.35 -4.96 -11.59
CA VAL A 142 7.66 -3.61 -12.09
C VAL A 142 6.36 -2.84 -12.04
N THR A 143 6.19 -2.13 -10.93
CA THR A 143 5.04 -1.26 -10.72
C THR A 143 5.40 0.06 -11.38
N MET A 144 4.82 0.34 -12.55
CA MET A 144 4.98 1.65 -13.19
C MET A 144 4.32 2.71 -12.30
N TRP A 145 5.10 3.73 -11.95
CA TRP A 145 4.63 4.89 -11.18
C TRP A 145 4.20 5.97 -12.16
N HIS A 146 3.02 6.51 -11.92
CA HIS A 146 2.48 7.61 -12.69
C HIS A 146 3.14 8.94 -12.29
N GLU A 147 3.19 9.90 -13.20
CA GLU A 147 3.76 11.22 -12.92
C GLU A 147 3.07 11.90 -11.73
N LEU A 148 1.74 11.80 -11.63
CA LEU A 148 1.00 12.34 -10.49
C LEU A 148 1.33 11.63 -9.17
N GLU A 149 1.60 10.32 -9.21
CA GLU A 149 2.02 9.59 -8.00
C GLU A 149 3.41 10.06 -7.54
N GLU A 150 4.32 10.37 -8.47
CA GLU A 150 5.63 10.95 -8.15
C GLU A 150 5.51 12.37 -7.60
N LEU A 151 4.62 13.16 -8.18
CA LEU A 151 4.34 14.53 -7.79
C LEU A 151 3.71 14.62 -6.40
N TRP A 152 2.89 13.64 -6.03
CA TRP A 152 2.34 13.49 -4.68
C TRP A 152 3.46 13.36 -3.63
N PHE A 153 4.49 12.55 -3.90
CA PHE A 153 5.62 12.40 -2.97
C PHE A 153 6.40 13.70 -2.79
N GLU A 154 6.64 14.43 -3.88
CA GLU A 154 7.32 15.72 -3.84
C GLU A 154 6.53 16.72 -2.98
N LEU A 155 5.23 16.82 -3.24
CA LEU A 155 4.33 17.71 -2.53
C LEU A 155 4.20 17.34 -1.05
N TYR A 156 4.15 16.06 -0.72
CA TYR A 156 4.19 15.57 0.68
C TYR A 156 5.38 16.14 1.44
N PHE A 157 6.60 16.08 0.86
CA PHE A 157 7.78 16.59 1.54
C PHE A 157 7.70 18.11 1.71
N HIS A 158 7.29 18.83 0.68
CA HIS A 158 7.20 20.29 0.75
C HIS A 158 6.18 20.77 1.79
N LEU A 159 4.99 20.18 1.83
CA LEU A 159 3.98 20.49 2.84
C LEU A 159 4.47 20.14 4.24
N SER A 160 5.14 19.00 4.41
CA SER A 160 5.71 18.60 5.70
C SER A 160 6.83 19.54 6.15
N ILE A 161 7.66 20.03 5.23
CA ILE A 161 8.72 21.02 5.53
C ILE A 161 8.10 22.36 5.91
N ALA A 162 7.08 22.81 5.18
CA ALA A 162 6.36 24.05 5.48
C ALA A 162 5.75 24.00 6.88
N GLU A 163 5.08 22.90 7.20
CA GLU A 163 4.48 22.67 8.52
C GLU A 163 5.55 22.56 9.63
N ALA A 164 6.64 21.84 9.38
CA ALA A 164 7.73 21.71 10.35
C ALA A 164 8.46 23.03 10.62
N ARG A 165 8.31 24.03 9.74
CA ARG A 165 8.84 25.39 9.94
C ARG A 165 7.88 26.24 10.76
N SER A 166 6.57 26.10 10.57
CA SER A 166 5.57 26.84 11.33
C SER A 166 5.43 26.30 12.76
N ARG A 167 5.46 24.98 12.96
CA ARG A 167 5.35 24.34 14.27
C ARG A 167 6.18 23.07 14.41
N GLY A 168 6.29 22.56 15.63
CA GLY A 168 6.85 21.23 15.87
C GLY A 168 5.89 20.14 15.38
N ILE A 169 6.41 19.17 14.62
CA ILE A 169 5.63 18.01 14.14
C ILE A 169 6.42 16.72 14.37
N LEU A 170 5.71 15.62 14.56
CA LEU A 170 6.26 14.27 14.46
C LEU A 170 6.04 13.72 13.05
N LEU A 171 7.07 13.06 12.52
CA LEU A 171 6.97 12.42 11.20
C LEU A 171 6.09 11.18 11.28
N PRO A 172 5.16 11.00 10.33
CA PRO A 172 4.31 9.82 10.27
C PRO A 172 5.10 8.58 9.90
N THR A 173 4.59 7.42 10.31
CA THR A 173 5.12 6.12 9.90
C THR A 173 4.95 5.90 8.39
N ALA A 174 5.80 5.09 7.78
CA ALA A 174 5.68 4.74 6.35
C ALA A 174 4.31 4.12 6.01
N LYS A 175 3.68 3.44 6.98
CA LYS A 175 2.31 2.92 6.86
C LYS A 175 1.30 4.05 6.72
N GLN A 176 1.32 5.06 7.60
CA GLN A 176 0.40 6.20 7.56
C GLN A 176 0.54 7.00 6.25
N ILE A 177 1.77 7.24 5.79
CA ILE A 177 2.01 7.95 4.51
C ILE A 177 1.45 7.13 3.34
N ARG A 178 1.65 5.81 3.35
CA ARG A 178 1.11 4.91 2.33
C ARG A 178 -0.42 4.91 2.35
N ASP A 179 -1.02 4.88 3.52
CA ASP A 179 -2.48 4.83 3.66
C ASP A 179 -3.11 6.13 3.11
N ALA A 180 -2.53 7.30 3.40
CA ALA A 180 -2.93 8.58 2.79
C ALA A 180 -2.69 8.65 1.28
N PHE A 181 -1.58 8.07 0.80
CA PHE A 181 -1.33 7.93 -0.64
C PHE A 181 -2.42 7.06 -1.30
N ASN A 182 -2.75 5.92 -0.71
CA ASN A 182 -3.76 5.01 -1.22
C ASN A 182 -5.15 5.64 -1.19
N GLU A 183 -5.48 6.42 -0.16
CA GLU A 183 -6.73 7.20 -0.10
C GLU A 183 -6.84 8.17 -1.30
N THR A 184 -5.73 8.75 -1.73
CA THR A 184 -5.72 9.66 -2.88
C THR A 184 -5.90 8.93 -4.21
N PHE A 185 -5.23 7.78 -4.40
CA PHE A 185 -5.13 7.15 -5.72
C PHE A 185 -6.01 5.92 -5.94
N VAL A 186 -6.38 5.16 -4.91
CA VAL A 186 -7.11 3.90 -5.08
C VAL A 186 -8.51 4.18 -5.66
N GLY A 187 -8.91 3.37 -6.65
CA GLY A 187 -10.18 3.54 -7.36
C GLY A 187 -10.16 4.61 -8.45
N GLN A 188 -9.08 5.40 -8.55
CA GLN A 188 -8.96 6.45 -9.56
C GLN A 188 -8.46 5.89 -10.90
N VAL A 189 -8.99 6.44 -11.98
CA VAL A 189 -8.51 6.24 -13.35
C VAL A 189 -7.60 7.41 -13.68
N LEU A 190 -6.33 7.12 -14.02
CA LEU A 190 -5.35 8.15 -14.37
C LEU A 190 -5.14 8.13 -15.89
N GLN A 191 -5.01 9.31 -16.49
CA GLN A 191 -4.68 9.43 -17.91
C GLN A 191 -3.18 9.28 -18.15
N GLY A 192 -2.82 8.43 -19.10
CA GLY A 192 -1.46 8.25 -19.58
C GLY A 192 -0.96 9.46 -20.39
N LYS A 193 0.29 9.37 -20.86
CA LYS A 193 0.94 10.45 -21.62
C LYS A 193 0.25 10.80 -22.94
N HIS A 194 -0.48 9.84 -23.52
CA HIS A 194 -1.20 10.00 -24.78
C HIS A 194 -2.70 10.29 -24.57
N GLY A 195 -3.13 10.51 -23.33
CA GLY A 195 -4.53 10.73 -22.99
C GLY A 195 -5.33 9.44 -22.75
N ASP A 196 -4.74 8.27 -22.96
CA ASP A 196 -5.40 6.98 -22.72
C ASP A 196 -5.68 6.75 -21.23
N ASP A 197 -6.86 6.24 -20.92
CA ASP A 197 -7.21 5.84 -19.56
C ASP A 197 -6.42 4.60 -19.14
N LEU A 198 -5.64 4.74 -18.06
CA LEU A 198 -4.94 3.63 -17.45
C LEU A 198 -5.91 2.79 -16.63
N ALA A 199 -5.55 1.52 -16.38
CA ALA A 199 -6.30 0.68 -15.47
C ALA A 199 -6.52 1.36 -14.10
N VAL A 200 -7.71 1.12 -13.54
CA VAL A 200 -8.09 1.60 -12.20
C VAL A 200 -6.99 1.28 -11.21
N ARG A 201 -6.58 2.29 -10.44
CA ARG A 201 -5.48 2.15 -9.50
C ARG A 201 -5.87 1.25 -8.33
N THR A 202 -5.05 0.23 -8.13
CA THR A 202 -5.14 -0.67 -6.98
C THR A 202 -4.24 -0.20 -5.85
N GLU A 203 -4.55 -0.64 -4.63
CA GLU A 203 -3.73 -0.35 -3.45
C GLU A 203 -2.25 -0.70 -3.66
N ARG A 204 -1.37 0.25 -3.33
CA ARG A 204 0.08 0.01 -3.37
C ARG A 204 0.50 -0.83 -2.17
N GLN A 205 1.19 -1.92 -2.48
CA GLN A 205 1.73 -2.81 -1.46
C GLN A 205 2.86 -2.14 -0.67
N SER A 206 2.93 -2.46 0.64
CA SER A 206 3.89 -1.85 1.59
C SER A 206 5.33 -1.84 1.08
N ASN A 207 5.82 -2.97 0.55
CA ASN A 207 7.19 -3.08 0.07
C ASN A 207 7.47 -2.21 -1.16
N ALA A 208 6.53 -2.14 -2.10
CA ALA A 208 6.67 -1.33 -3.32
C ALA A 208 6.66 0.16 -2.97
N PHE A 209 5.74 0.56 -2.10
CA PHE A 209 5.64 1.93 -1.61
C PHE A 209 6.90 2.34 -0.85
N ALA A 210 7.29 1.60 0.19
CA ALA A 210 8.47 1.92 1.00
C ALA A 210 9.75 1.98 0.15
N SER A 211 9.91 1.06 -0.82
CA SER A 211 11.04 1.08 -1.73
C SER A 211 11.06 2.31 -2.65
N LYS A 212 9.90 2.80 -3.12
CA LYS A 212 9.82 4.01 -3.94
C LYS A 212 10.03 5.24 -3.08
N PHE A 213 9.28 5.37 -2.00
CA PHE A 213 9.35 6.48 -1.05
C PHE A 213 10.80 6.72 -0.63
N ASN A 214 11.52 5.68 -0.19
CA ASN A 214 12.91 5.80 0.26
C ASN A 214 13.91 6.26 -0.83
N ARG A 215 13.61 6.06 -2.11
CA ARG A 215 14.48 6.48 -3.23
C ARG A 215 14.16 7.89 -3.73
N MET A 216 12.93 8.35 -3.55
CA MET A 216 12.48 9.64 -4.03
C MET A 216 13.00 10.77 -3.15
N PHE A 217 13.42 11.86 -3.79
CA PHE A 217 13.77 13.16 -3.20
C PHE A 217 14.65 13.09 -1.94
N PRO A 218 15.86 12.50 -2.00
CA PRO A 218 16.76 12.39 -0.85
C PRO A 218 17.07 13.75 -0.20
N GLN A 219 17.23 14.79 -1.03
CA GLN A 219 17.47 16.17 -0.58
C GLN A 219 16.31 16.72 0.27
N LEU A 220 15.07 16.52 -0.17
CA LEU A 220 13.88 16.96 0.58
C LEU A 220 13.71 16.17 1.88
N ARG A 221 14.03 14.87 1.89
CA ARG A 221 14.01 14.08 3.13
C ARG A 221 15.04 14.59 4.13
N GLU A 222 16.29 14.78 3.70
CA GLU A 222 17.35 15.28 4.59
C GLU A 222 16.95 16.64 5.18
N ARG A 223 16.39 17.51 4.35
CA ARG A 223 15.88 18.80 4.78
C ARG A 223 14.73 18.70 5.77
N LEU A 224 13.73 17.86 5.49
CA LEU A 224 12.63 17.62 6.42
C LEU A 224 13.16 17.15 7.78
N ASN A 225 14.12 16.21 7.77
CA ASN A 225 14.78 15.73 8.99
C ASN A 225 15.45 16.88 9.76
N LYS A 226 16.13 17.82 9.08
CA LYS A 226 16.70 19.02 9.70
C LYS A 226 15.63 19.91 10.32
N CYS A 227 14.48 20.08 9.66
CA CYS A 227 13.38 20.91 10.17
C CYS A 227 12.68 20.32 11.40
N VAL A 228 12.60 18.99 11.52
CA VAL A 228 11.95 18.32 12.66
C VAL A 228 12.91 17.97 13.79
N PHE A 229 14.23 18.04 13.56
CA PHE A 229 15.23 17.66 14.57
C PHE A 229 15.07 18.49 15.86
N GLY A 230 14.96 17.80 16.99
CA GLY A 230 14.79 18.43 18.31
C GLY A 230 13.41 19.03 18.57
N LYS A 231 12.45 18.92 17.63
CA LYS A 231 11.07 19.38 17.82
C LYS A 231 10.18 18.22 18.25
N SER A 232 9.27 18.51 19.18
CA SER A 232 8.14 17.65 19.51
C SER A 232 6.85 18.25 18.96
N GLY A 233 5.83 17.41 18.77
CA GLY A 233 4.53 17.86 18.29
C GLY A 233 3.65 16.69 17.87
N ASP A 234 2.53 16.99 17.23
CA ASP A 234 1.61 15.96 16.75
C ASP A 234 2.09 15.31 15.46
N VAL A 235 1.64 14.08 15.22
CA VAL A 235 1.88 13.40 13.94
C VAL A 235 1.16 14.16 12.84
N PHE A 236 1.91 14.64 11.85
CA PHE A 236 1.36 15.38 10.74
C PHE A 236 1.37 14.54 9.46
N VAL A 237 0.19 14.30 8.90
CA VAL A 237 0.02 13.69 7.57
C VAL A 237 -0.74 14.70 6.70
N PRO A 238 -0.12 15.27 5.65
CA PRO A 238 -0.82 16.20 4.79
C PRO A 238 -1.88 15.47 3.97
N LYS A 239 -3.11 16.00 3.96
CA LYS A 239 -4.16 15.59 3.03
C LYS A 239 -3.88 16.23 1.67
N ILE A 240 -3.59 15.43 0.65
CA ILE A 240 -3.21 15.92 -0.68
C ILE A 240 -4.28 15.50 -1.69
N SER A 241 -4.91 16.49 -2.33
CA SER A 241 -5.92 16.23 -3.38
C SER A 241 -5.33 16.32 -4.79
N PHE A 242 -6.05 15.81 -5.79
CA PHE A 242 -5.68 15.99 -7.20
C PHE A 242 -5.59 17.46 -7.60
N GLY A 243 -6.49 18.31 -7.10
CA GLY A 243 -6.44 19.75 -7.36
C GLY A 243 -5.11 20.37 -6.94
N MET A 244 -4.61 20.00 -5.76
CA MET A 244 -3.29 20.45 -5.28
C MET A 244 -2.17 19.98 -6.20
N MET A 245 -2.20 18.70 -6.62
CA MET A 245 -1.21 18.15 -7.54
C MET A 245 -1.22 18.83 -8.92
N HIS A 246 -2.39 19.12 -9.48
CA HIS A 246 -2.49 19.84 -10.76
C HIS A 246 -2.00 21.27 -10.66
N ARG A 247 -2.36 22.01 -9.60
CA ARG A 247 -1.84 23.35 -9.32
C ARG A 247 -0.32 23.33 -9.17
N TYR A 248 0.21 22.34 -8.45
CA TYR A 248 1.64 22.15 -8.25
C TYR A 248 2.36 21.87 -9.57
N LYS A 249 1.83 20.97 -10.40
CA LYS A 249 2.36 20.66 -11.75
C LYS A 249 2.36 21.91 -12.64
N ALA A 250 1.28 22.70 -12.64
CA ALA A 250 1.19 23.95 -13.40
C ALA A 250 2.20 25.00 -12.94
N MET A 251 2.40 25.16 -11.63
CA MET A 251 3.42 26.05 -11.08
C MET A 251 4.82 25.61 -11.49
N LYS A 252 5.16 24.31 -11.40
CA LYS A 252 6.45 23.81 -11.89
C LYS A 252 6.69 24.12 -13.37
N ALA A 253 5.64 24.03 -14.20
CA ALA A 253 5.73 24.40 -15.61
C ALA A 253 6.00 25.92 -15.79
N LYS A 254 5.37 26.79 -14.99
CA LYS A 254 5.64 28.24 -15.00
C LYS A 254 7.08 28.56 -14.59
N LEU A 255 7.59 27.93 -13.53
CA LEU A 255 8.98 28.12 -13.08
C LEU A 255 9.98 27.63 -14.14
N ALA A 256 9.69 26.48 -14.77
CA ALA A 256 10.50 25.96 -15.86
C ALA A 256 10.53 26.90 -17.08
N ALA A 257 9.40 27.53 -17.43
CA ALA A 257 9.33 28.53 -18.49
C ALA A 257 10.17 29.79 -18.20
N LYS A 258 10.34 30.14 -16.91
CA LYS A 258 11.24 31.20 -16.45
C LYS A 258 12.72 30.80 -16.42
N GLY A 259 13.06 29.58 -16.86
CA GLY A 259 14.43 29.08 -16.91
C GLY A 259 14.94 28.49 -15.59
N ILE A 260 14.09 28.39 -14.55
CA ILE A 260 14.44 27.78 -13.26
C ILE A 260 14.39 26.26 -13.43
N LYS A 261 15.54 25.66 -13.77
CA LYS A 261 15.60 24.36 -14.43
C LYS A 261 15.54 23.13 -13.54
N ASN A 262 15.76 23.18 -12.23
CA ASN A 262 15.31 22.14 -11.27
C ASN A 262 15.94 22.20 -9.86
N LYS A 263 15.27 21.43 -8.98
CA LYS A 263 15.65 20.87 -7.67
C LYS A 263 15.48 21.84 -6.51
N SER A 264 14.42 21.61 -5.73
CA SER A 264 14.34 21.62 -4.26
C SER A 264 15.10 22.71 -3.48
N GLU A 265 16.36 22.96 -3.76
CA GLU A 265 17.21 23.98 -3.15
C GLU A 265 16.84 25.40 -3.62
N ASP A 266 16.56 25.61 -4.91
CA ASP A 266 16.40 26.98 -5.46
C ASP A 266 14.96 27.51 -5.43
N SER A 267 13.95 26.63 -5.37
CA SER A 267 12.56 27.03 -5.56
C SER A 267 11.90 27.67 -4.32
N GLU A 268 12.40 27.43 -3.11
CA GLU A 268 11.69 27.86 -1.88
C GLU A 268 11.98 29.29 -1.43
N ASN A 269 13.02 29.91 -1.99
CA ASN A 269 13.24 31.36 -1.83
C ASN A 269 12.54 32.17 -2.93
N THR A 270 11.86 31.50 -3.86
CA THR A 270 11.00 32.21 -4.81
C THR A 270 9.71 32.61 -4.09
N GLU A 271 9.36 33.90 -4.12
CA GLU A 271 8.11 34.40 -3.52
C GLU A 271 6.88 33.61 -4.00
N GLU A 272 6.88 33.23 -5.27
CA GLU A 272 5.84 32.40 -5.90
C GLU A 272 5.63 31.06 -5.19
N TRP A 273 6.70 30.48 -4.65
CA TRP A 273 6.65 29.22 -3.93
C TRP A 273 6.10 29.39 -2.52
N GLN A 274 6.52 30.45 -1.83
CA GLN A 274 6.04 30.75 -0.48
C GLN A 274 4.55 31.12 -0.52
N GLN A 275 4.13 31.90 -1.51
CA GLN A 275 2.72 32.19 -1.79
C GLN A 275 1.93 30.92 -2.08
N PHE A 276 2.47 30.03 -2.93
CA PHE A 276 1.83 28.76 -3.23
C PHE A 276 1.60 27.91 -1.97
N LEU A 277 2.60 27.78 -1.10
CA LEU A 277 2.47 27.03 0.14
C LEU A 277 1.51 27.67 1.15
N ALA A 278 1.51 29.00 1.26
CA ALA A 278 0.59 29.73 2.15
C ALA A 278 -0.89 29.43 1.82
N HIS A 279 -1.22 29.34 0.52
CA HIS A 279 -2.57 28.97 0.09
C HIS A 279 -3.02 27.57 0.52
N PHE A 280 -2.13 26.66 0.93
CA PHE A 280 -2.52 25.33 1.43
C PHE A 280 -2.53 25.23 2.95
N THR A 281 -1.92 26.18 3.65
CA THR A 281 -1.97 26.24 5.12
C THR A 281 -3.22 26.99 5.61
N ASP A 282 -3.71 27.97 4.84
CA ASP A 282 -4.86 28.81 5.23
C ASP A 282 -6.21 28.07 5.15
N ASP A 283 -6.36 27.10 4.25
CA ASP A 283 -7.63 26.36 4.09
C ASP A 283 -7.98 25.53 5.36
N LYS A 284 -6.99 25.17 6.18
CA LYS A 284 -7.23 24.47 7.45
C LYS A 284 -7.87 25.34 8.53
N ASP A 285 -7.59 26.64 8.50
CA ASP A 285 -8.16 27.59 9.47
C ASP A 285 -9.57 28.05 9.07
N ALA A 286 -9.97 27.83 7.81
CA ALA A 286 -11.32 28.12 7.33
C ALA A 286 -12.32 27.01 7.68
N GLU A 287 -11.95 25.73 7.56
CA GLU A 287 -12.82 24.60 7.91
C GLU A 287 -12.98 24.45 9.44
N ALA A 288 -11.91 24.67 10.23
CA ALA A 288 -11.99 24.60 11.70
C ALA A 288 -12.90 25.67 12.32
N LYS A 289 -13.14 26.79 11.63
CA LYS A 289 -14.04 27.87 12.06
C LYS A 289 -15.50 27.65 11.67
N GLN A 290 -15.80 26.65 10.84
CA GLN A 290 -17.17 26.28 10.49
C GLN A 290 -17.73 25.20 11.44
N GLU A 291 -16.91 24.27 11.91
CA GLU A 291 -17.36 23.21 12.85
C GLU A 291 -17.57 23.67 14.30
N THR A 292 -17.11 24.87 14.68
CA THR A 292 -17.36 25.44 16.03
C THR A 292 -18.61 26.34 16.11
N LYS A 293 -19.44 26.33 15.06
CA LYS A 293 -20.68 27.13 14.98
C LYS A 293 -21.97 26.32 14.86
N GLU A 294 -21.94 25.02 15.18
CA GLU A 294 -23.15 24.22 15.41
C GLU A 294 -23.33 23.89 16.89
#